data_AF-A0A973AZI2-F1
#
_entry.id   AF-A0A973AZI2-F1
#
_cell.length_a   1.000
_cell.length_b   1.000
_cell.length_c   1.000
_cell.angle_alpha   90.00
_cell.angle_beta   90.00
_cell.angle_gamma   90.00
#
_symmetry.space_group_name_H-M   'P 1'
#
loop_
_entity.id
_entity.type
_entity.pdbx_description
1 polymer ?
#
loop_
_entity_poly.entity_id
_entity_poly.type
_entity_poly.pdbx_seq_one_letter_code
_entity_poly.pdbx_strand_id
1 'polypeptide(L)'
;MGMFTGDTFGLSYREFDTDQGAFIMPTSSPVHFDPQALRDSLQKIMQFEPNRIYVTHYSAVENVPRLYQNFLRILSEVEVLGKRFALDPQRHDLFKKGLLSLYIQELRMMGCELSEARVDELLGMDIELNAQGMEIWLDALQT
;
A
#
# COMPACT_ATOMS: atom_id res chain seq x y z
N MET A 1 -10.51 19.07 9.54
CA MET A 1 -11.51 18.48 8.63
C MET A 1 -11.21 16.99 8.45
N GLY A 2 -12.23 16.15 8.20
CA GLY A 2 -12.06 14.73 7.85
C GLY A 2 -12.49 14.45 6.40
N MET A 3 -11.81 13.54 5.70
CA MET A 3 -12.08 13.21 4.29
C MET A 3 -12.26 11.71 4.08
N PHE A 4 -13.21 11.33 3.24
CA PHE A 4 -13.37 9.96 2.74
C PHE A 4 -12.66 9.84 1.41
N THR A 5 -11.66 8.96 1.32
CA THR A 5 -10.80 8.82 0.14
C THR A 5 -10.93 7.47 -0.54
N GLY A 6 -11.73 6.55 0.04
CA GLY A 6 -11.70 5.14 -0.32
C GLY A 6 -10.26 4.62 -0.32
N ASP A 7 -9.92 3.84 -1.35
CA ASP A 7 -8.61 3.21 -1.53
C ASP A 7 -7.50 4.19 -1.93
N THR A 8 -7.84 5.42 -2.35
CA THR A 8 -6.83 6.38 -2.89
C THR A 8 -5.77 6.74 -1.86
N PHE A 9 -6.13 6.83 -0.58
CA PHE A 9 -5.16 7.08 0.49
C PHE A 9 -4.59 5.77 1.08
N GLY A 10 -4.95 4.62 0.52
CA GLY A 10 -4.46 3.31 0.93
C GLY A 10 -5.42 2.52 1.80
N LEU A 11 -4.93 1.34 2.18
CA LEU A 11 -5.59 0.40 3.08
C LEU A 11 -4.91 0.45 4.45
N SER A 12 -5.68 0.20 5.50
CA SER A 12 -5.16 0.25 6.86
C SER A 12 -5.95 -0.65 7.80
N TYR A 13 -5.27 -1.64 8.38
CA TYR A 13 -5.83 -2.57 9.36
C TYR A 13 -5.43 -2.14 10.77
N ARG A 14 -6.40 -2.13 11.70
CA ARG A 14 -6.16 -1.70 13.09
C ARG A 14 -5.31 -2.68 13.87
N GLU A 15 -5.28 -3.94 13.44
CA GLU A 15 -4.39 -4.97 13.95
C GLU A 15 -2.91 -4.60 13.82
N PHE A 16 -2.57 -3.67 12.93
CA PHE A 16 -1.21 -3.17 12.73
C PHE A 16 -0.92 -1.85 13.46
N ASP A 17 -1.89 -1.30 14.21
CA ASP A 17 -1.65 -0.09 14.98
C ASP A 17 -0.62 -0.37 16.08
N THR A 18 0.27 0.59 16.29
CA THR A 18 1.34 0.55 17.29
C THR A 18 1.34 1.86 18.08
N ASP A 19 2.23 2.00 19.06
CA ASP A 19 2.47 3.31 19.71
C ASP A 19 2.97 4.37 18.71
N GLN A 20 3.54 3.94 17.58
CA GLN A 20 3.88 4.81 16.47
C GLN A 20 2.66 5.12 15.58
N GLY A 21 1.45 4.70 15.94
CA GLY A 21 0.19 4.95 15.23
C GLY A 21 -0.09 3.96 14.09
N ALA A 22 -1.01 4.36 13.21
CA ALA A 22 -1.52 3.51 12.13
C ALA A 22 -0.48 3.21 11.04
N PHE A 23 -0.53 1.99 10.50
CA PHE A 23 0.18 1.59 9.28
C PHE A 23 -0.73 1.82 8.06
N ILE A 24 -0.15 2.28 6.95
CA ILE A 24 -0.89 2.49 5.71
C ILE A 24 -0.12 1.90 4.55
N MET A 25 -0.82 1.16 3.69
CA MET A 25 -0.22 0.52 2.54
C MET A 25 -0.90 0.97 1.24
N PRO A 26 -0.13 1.12 0.14
CA PRO A 26 -0.72 1.31 -1.17
C PRO A 26 -1.49 0.07 -1.58
N THR A 27 -2.55 0.29 -2.34
CA THR A 27 -3.24 -0.77 -3.05
C THR A 27 -3.17 -0.51 -4.55
N SER A 28 -3.02 -1.59 -5.30
CA SER A 28 -3.08 -1.66 -6.74
C SER A 28 -4.33 -2.42 -7.18
N SER A 29 -5.47 -2.20 -6.51
CA SER A 29 -6.79 -2.73 -6.90
C SER A 29 -6.93 -2.81 -8.43
N PRO A 30 -7.36 -3.95 -8.97
CA PRO A 30 -7.11 -4.30 -10.37
C PRO A 30 -7.76 -3.31 -11.36
N VAL A 31 -7.26 -3.34 -12.60
CA VAL A 31 -7.73 -2.61 -13.80
C VAL A 31 -7.26 -1.15 -13.95
N HIS A 32 -6.87 -0.44 -12.88
CA HIS A 32 -6.49 0.99 -12.95
C HIS A 32 -5.23 1.38 -12.18
N PHE A 33 -4.35 0.43 -11.85
CA PHE A 33 -3.12 0.79 -11.16
C PHE A 33 -2.19 1.63 -12.05
N ASP A 34 -1.97 2.87 -11.62
CA ASP A 34 -0.97 3.79 -12.17
C ASP A 34 -0.33 4.52 -10.97
N PRO A 35 0.95 4.25 -10.65
CA PRO A 35 1.58 4.83 -9.48
C PRO A 35 1.78 6.34 -9.60
N GLN A 36 1.86 6.90 -10.82
CA GLN A 36 1.96 8.35 -11.00
C GLN A 36 0.59 9.02 -10.80
N ALA A 37 -0.47 8.49 -11.40
CA ALA A 37 -1.82 9.02 -11.20
C ALA A 37 -2.27 8.94 -9.73
N LEU A 38 -1.83 7.91 -9.01
CA LEU A 38 -2.05 7.78 -7.57
C LEU A 38 -1.32 8.87 -6.77
N ARG A 39 -0.04 9.14 -7.07
CA ARG A 39 0.72 10.25 -6.45
C ARG A 39 0.05 11.60 -6.68
N ASP A 40 -0.39 11.88 -7.90
CA ASP A 40 -1.09 13.13 -8.25
C ASP A 40 -2.41 13.26 -7.48
N SER A 41 -3.12 12.16 -7.29
CA SER A 41 -4.38 12.12 -6.52
C SER A 41 -4.14 12.37 -5.03
N LEU A 42 -3.10 11.78 -4.45
CA LEU A 42 -2.71 12.05 -3.06
C LEU A 42 -2.29 13.50 -2.87
N GLN A 43 -1.54 14.08 -3.81
CA GLN A 43 -1.14 15.49 -3.72
C GLN A 43 -2.37 16.41 -3.69
N LYS A 44 -3.40 16.13 -4.50
CA LYS A 44 -4.67 16.86 -4.46
C LYS A 44 -5.37 16.71 -3.10
N ILE A 45 -5.41 15.50 -2.53
CA ILE A 45 -5.96 15.28 -1.18
C ILE A 45 -5.21 16.12 -0.14
N MET A 46 -3.88 16.16 -0.21
CA MET A 46 -3.06 16.89 0.76
C MET A 46 -3.19 18.41 0.68
N GLN A 47 -3.63 18.98 -0.46
CA GLN A 47 -3.93 20.42 -0.58
C GLN A 47 -5.08 20.88 0.33
N PHE A 48 -5.93 19.94 0.79
CA PHE A 48 -7.03 20.23 1.69
C PHE A 48 -6.65 20.19 3.18
N GLU A 49 -5.37 19.92 3.50
CA GLU A 49 -4.85 19.80 4.86
C GLU A 49 -5.75 18.99 5.82
N PRO A 50 -6.13 17.74 5.44
CA PRO A 50 -7.00 16.93 6.27
C PRO A 50 -6.34 16.56 7.60
N ASN A 51 -7.08 16.70 8.69
CA ASN A 51 -6.64 16.22 10.01
C ASN A 51 -6.84 14.71 10.16
N ARG A 52 -7.75 14.15 9.34
CA ARG A 52 -8.20 12.76 9.43
C ARG A 52 -8.62 12.25 8.07
N ILE A 53 -8.26 11.02 7.74
CA ILE A 53 -8.71 10.30 6.54
C ILE A 53 -9.51 9.08 6.96
N TYR A 54 -10.62 8.83 6.28
CA TYR A 54 -11.41 7.61 6.40
C TYR A 54 -11.03 6.68 5.24
N VAL A 55 -10.36 5.59 5.59
CA VAL A 55 -9.80 4.60 4.65
C VAL A 55 -10.66 3.35 4.59
N THR A 56 -10.48 2.58 3.52
CA THR A 56 -11.04 1.23 3.37
C THR A 56 -10.49 0.31 4.49
N HIS A 57 -11.28 -0.69 4.90
CA HIS A 57 -11.16 -1.44 6.17
C HIS A 57 -11.56 -0.65 7.44
N TYR A 58 -12.63 0.15 7.32
CA TYR A 58 -13.40 0.76 8.42
C TYR A 58 -12.53 1.43 9.49
N SER A 59 -12.03 2.65 9.26
CA SER A 59 -11.49 3.48 10.34
C SER A 59 -11.10 4.89 9.87
N ALA A 60 -10.92 5.75 10.87
CA ALA A 60 -10.24 7.01 10.74
C ALA A 60 -8.75 6.85 11.05
N VAL A 61 -7.88 7.36 10.18
CA VAL A 61 -6.47 7.56 10.48
C VAL A 61 -6.17 9.04 10.67
N GLU A 62 -5.29 9.35 11.61
CA GLU A 62 -4.83 10.70 11.94
C GLU A 62 -3.33 10.83 11.66
N ASN A 63 -2.74 11.98 11.99
CA ASN A 63 -1.33 12.28 11.68
C ASN A 63 -1.04 12.12 10.17
N VAL A 64 -1.97 12.66 9.36
CA VAL A 64 -2.03 12.47 7.91
C VAL A 64 -0.72 12.84 7.19
N PRO A 65 0.01 13.92 7.55
CA PRO A 65 1.29 14.23 6.91
C PRO A 65 2.32 13.11 7.03
N ARG A 66 2.39 12.42 8.19
CA ARG A 66 3.30 11.29 8.38
C ARG A 66 2.88 10.10 7.52
N LEU A 67 1.59 9.76 7.54
CA LEU A 67 1.05 8.65 6.76
C LEU A 67 1.26 8.85 5.27
N TYR A 68 1.05 10.08 4.78
CA TYR A 68 1.32 10.44 3.39
C TYR A 68 2.78 10.19 3.00
N GLN A 69 3.75 10.62 3.81
CA GLN A 69 5.18 10.40 3.51
C GLN A 69 5.54 8.91 3.53
N ASN A 70 5.02 8.15 4.51
CA ASN A 70 5.23 6.70 4.56
C ASN A 70 4.62 6.01 3.35
N PHE A 71 3.40 6.39 2.97
CA PHE A 71 2.71 5.86 1.80
C PHE A 71 3.54 6.05 0.53
N LEU A 72 4.05 7.27 0.28
CA LEU A 72 4.84 7.57 -0.92
C LEU A 72 6.12 6.74 -0.98
N ARG A 73 6.79 6.57 0.16
CA ARG A 73 8.00 5.73 0.25
C ARG A 73 7.67 4.27 -0.06
N ILE A 74 6.64 3.71 0.58
CA ILE A 74 6.23 2.32 0.35
C ILE A 74 5.79 2.13 -1.11
N LEU A 75 5.03 3.06 -1.69
CA LEU A 75 4.64 3.01 -3.09
C LEU A 75 5.85 2.98 -4.04
N SER A 76 6.90 3.74 -3.73
CA SER A 76 8.16 3.69 -4.50
C SER A 76 8.82 2.31 -4.42
N GLU A 77 8.88 1.70 -3.24
CA GLU A 77 9.44 0.35 -3.06
C GLU A 77 8.62 -0.71 -3.80
N VAL A 78 7.29 -0.60 -3.75
CA VAL A 78 6.36 -1.46 -4.51
C VAL A 78 6.61 -1.34 -6.02
N GLU A 79 6.79 -0.12 -6.52
CA GLU A 79 7.08 0.12 -7.94
C GLU A 79 8.43 -0.49 -8.36
N VAL A 80 9.47 -0.30 -7.54
CA VAL A 80 10.79 -0.90 -7.77
C VAL A 80 10.70 -2.42 -7.77
N LEU A 81 9.97 -3.00 -6.82
CA LEU A 81 9.78 -4.44 -6.71
C LEU A 81 9.05 -5.02 -7.94
N GLY A 82 8.01 -4.36 -8.42
CA GLY A 82 7.29 -4.76 -9.63
C GLY A 82 8.19 -4.75 -10.86
N LYS A 83 8.91 -3.63 -11.09
CA LYS A 83 9.84 -3.49 -12.21
C LYS A 83 10.98 -4.50 -12.16
N ARG A 84 11.46 -4.86 -10.96
CA ARG A 84 12.54 -5.83 -10.76
C ARG A 84 12.23 -7.20 -11.37
N PHE A 85 10.97 -7.65 -11.26
CA PHE A 85 10.54 -8.96 -11.74
C PHE A 85 9.75 -8.88 -13.06
N ALA A 86 9.70 -7.73 -13.73
CA ALA A 86 8.78 -7.50 -14.85
C ALA A 86 8.89 -8.53 -15.99
N LEU A 87 10.09 -9.07 -16.23
CA LEU A 87 10.37 -10.06 -17.28
C LEU A 87 10.52 -11.49 -16.75
N ASP A 88 10.33 -11.72 -15.45
CA ASP A 88 10.49 -13.04 -14.84
C ASP A 88 9.23 -13.90 -15.09
N PRO A 89 9.35 -15.16 -15.56
CA PRO A 89 8.21 -16.06 -15.70
C PRO A 89 7.44 -16.34 -14.40
N GLN A 90 8.07 -16.12 -13.24
CA GLN A 90 7.48 -16.26 -11.90
C GLN A 90 7.16 -14.91 -11.26
N ARG A 91 7.03 -13.83 -12.04
CA ARG A 91 6.85 -12.46 -11.54
C ARG A 91 5.74 -12.31 -10.51
N HIS A 92 4.59 -12.96 -10.69
CA HIS A 92 3.46 -12.91 -9.76
C HIS A 92 3.87 -13.38 -8.36
N ASP A 93 4.41 -14.60 -8.26
CA ASP A 93 4.79 -15.20 -6.98
C ASP A 93 5.98 -14.49 -6.32
N LEU A 94 6.95 -14.05 -7.12
CA LEU A 94 8.11 -13.28 -6.63
C LEU A 94 7.68 -11.92 -6.09
N PHE A 95 6.76 -11.24 -6.79
CA PHE A 95 6.22 -9.97 -6.35
C PHE A 95 5.40 -10.12 -5.06
N LYS A 96 4.52 -11.12 -4.97
CA LYS A 96 3.76 -11.40 -3.74
C LYS A 96 4.66 -11.65 -2.53
N LYS A 97 5.67 -12.50 -2.68
CA LYS A 97 6.66 -12.78 -1.62
C LYS A 97 7.42 -11.52 -1.22
N GLY A 98 7.80 -10.70 -2.20
CA GLY A 98 8.48 -9.43 -1.97
C GLY A 98 7.59 -8.41 -1.25
N LEU A 99 6.31 -8.31 -1.62
CA LEU A 99 5.34 -7.43 -0.96
C LEU A 99 5.13 -7.83 0.50
N LEU A 100 4.92 -9.12 0.76
CA LEU A 100 4.78 -9.62 2.13
C LEU A 100 6.02 -9.29 2.97
N SER A 101 7.21 -9.54 2.42
CA SER A 101 8.47 -9.23 3.09
C SER A 101 8.63 -7.74 3.37
N LEU A 102 8.29 -6.89 2.40
CA LEU A 102 8.30 -5.43 2.53
C LEU A 102 7.38 -4.99 3.67
N TYR A 103 6.10 -5.41 3.66
CA TYR A 103 5.14 -5.00 4.68
C TYR A 103 5.50 -5.53 6.07
N ILE A 104 6.02 -6.75 6.19
CA ILE A 104 6.55 -7.25 7.47
C ILE A 104 7.67 -6.34 7.97
N GLN A 105 8.64 -5.98 7.12
CA GLN A 105 9.74 -5.09 7.50
C GLN A 105 9.22 -3.73 7.99
N GLU A 106 8.25 -3.14 7.27
CA GLU A 106 7.60 -1.88 7.67
C GLU A 106 6.92 -1.97 9.02
N LEU A 107 6.12 -3.02 9.23
CA LEU A 107 5.43 -3.28 10.48
C LEU A 107 6.41 -3.45 11.64
N ARG A 108 7.53 -4.15 11.42
CA ARG A 108 8.58 -4.32 12.45
C ARG A 108 9.25 -3.00 12.81
N MET A 109 9.52 -2.12 11.84
CA MET A 109 10.09 -0.79 12.12
C MET A 109 9.14 0.08 12.96
N MET A 110 7.82 -0.16 12.84
CA MET A 110 6.80 0.50 13.67
C MET A 110 6.64 -0.14 15.06
N GLY A 111 7.26 -1.29 15.33
CA GLY A 111 7.13 -2.02 16.58
C GLY A 111 5.93 -2.97 16.63
N CYS A 112 5.35 -3.35 15.48
CA CYS A 112 4.29 -4.35 15.43
C CYS A 112 4.86 -5.73 15.79
N GLU A 113 4.22 -6.42 16.74
CA GLU A 113 4.65 -7.72 17.27
C GLU A 113 3.90 -8.92 16.65
N LEU A 114 2.94 -8.68 15.75
CA LEU A 114 2.21 -9.77 15.10
C LEU A 114 3.16 -10.74 14.38
N SER A 115 2.90 -12.04 14.49
CA SER A 115 3.69 -13.04 13.78
C SER A 115 3.60 -12.85 12.26
N GLU A 116 4.64 -13.25 11.52
CA GLU A 116 4.63 -13.17 10.05
C GLU A 116 3.45 -13.94 9.44
N ALA A 117 3.11 -15.10 10.02
CA ALA A 117 1.94 -15.88 9.63
C ALA A 117 0.62 -15.11 9.81
N ARG A 118 0.49 -14.30 10.87
CA ARG A 118 -0.69 -13.48 11.08
C ARG A 118 -0.75 -12.29 10.12
N VAL A 119 0.40 -11.70 9.79
CA VAL A 119 0.48 -10.65 8.77
C VAL A 119 0.08 -11.20 7.40
N ASP A 120 0.59 -12.37 7.03
CA ASP A 120 0.23 -13.06 5.78
C ASP A 120 -1.27 -13.40 5.71
N GLU A 121 -1.84 -13.92 6.80
CA GLU A 121 -3.28 -14.18 6.88
C GLU A 121 -4.13 -12.92 6.67
N LEU A 122 -3.74 -11.79 7.28
CA LEU A 122 -4.45 -10.52 7.16
C LEU A 122 -4.32 -9.90 5.78
N LEU A 123 -3.14 -9.98 5.17
CA LEU A 123 -2.82 -9.28 3.91
C LEU A 123 -2.91 -10.15 2.66
N GLY A 124 -3.12 -11.47 2.79
CA GLY A 124 -2.99 -12.40 1.67
C GLY A 124 -3.89 -12.08 0.48
N MET A 125 -5.14 -11.67 0.73
CA MET A 125 -6.06 -11.25 -0.33
C MET A 125 -5.61 -9.93 -0.98
N ASP A 126 -5.21 -8.94 -0.19
CA ASP A 126 -4.74 -7.66 -0.72
C ASP A 126 -3.45 -7.81 -1.54
N ILE A 127 -2.53 -8.67 -1.08
CA ILE A 127 -1.28 -8.98 -1.79
C ILE A 127 -1.57 -9.67 -3.13
N GLU A 128 -2.51 -10.61 -3.17
CA GLU A 128 -2.95 -11.25 -4.41
C GLU A 128 -3.53 -10.23 -5.40
N LEU A 129 -4.48 -9.40 -4.94
CA LEU A 129 -5.08 -8.37 -5.78
C LEU A 129 -4.04 -7.34 -6.25
N ASN A 130 -3.14 -6.94 -5.36
CA ASN A 130 -2.09 -6.00 -5.69
C ASN A 130 -1.12 -6.55 -6.74
N ALA A 131 -0.81 -7.85 -6.68
CA ALA A 131 0.01 -8.53 -7.69
C ALA A 131 -0.66 -8.53 -9.06
N GLN A 132 -1.95 -8.87 -9.13
CA GLN A 132 -2.72 -8.82 -10.37
C GLN A 132 -2.73 -7.41 -10.99
N GLY A 133 -2.93 -6.37 -10.19
CA GLY A 133 -2.88 -4.98 -10.67
C GLY A 133 -1.49 -4.56 -11.16
N MET A 134 -0.43 -5.02 -10.49
CA MET A 134 0.95 -4.78 -10.91
C MET A 134 1.24 -5.42 -12.28
N GLU A 135 0.79 -6.66 -12.51
CA GLU A 135 1.00 -7.33 -13.79
C GLU A 135 0.32 -6.59 -14.94
N ILE A 136 -0.94 -6.18 -14.77
CA ILE A 136 -1.68 -5.39 -15.77
C ILE A 136 -0.93 -4.11 -16.11
N TRP A 137 -0.43 -3.39 -15.10
CA TRP A 137 0.32 -2.16 -15.33
C TRP A 137 1.64 -2.40 -16.06
N LEU A 138 2.41 -3.44 -15.67
CA LEU A 138 3.67 -3.78 -16.32
C LEU A 138 3.47 -4.21 -17.78
N ASP A 139 2.40 -4.95 -18.09
CA ASP A 139 2.07 -5.35 -19.45
C ASP A 139 1.71 -4.13 -20.32
N ALA A 140 0.98 -3.16 -19.76
CA ALA A 140 0.64 -1.91 -20.45
C ALA A 140 1.87 -1.04 -20.80
N LEU A 141 2.98 -1.16 -20.06
CA LEU A 141 4.23 -0.45 -20.36
C LEU A 141 5.04 -1.05 -21.52
N GLN A 142 4.70 -2.28 -21.95
CA GLN A 142 5.40 -2.97 -23.03
C GLN A 142 4.72 -2.81 -24.40
N THR A 143 3.49 -2.29 -24.40
CA THR A 143 2.71 -1.87 -25.59
C THR A 143 3.05 -0.46 -26.03
#